data_AF-A0A936PW06-F1
#
_entry.id   AF-A0A936PW06-F1
#
_cell.length_a   1.000
_cell.length_b   1.000
_cell.length_c   1.000
_cell.angle_alpha   90.00
_cell.angle_beta   90.00
_cell.angle_gamma   90.00
#
_symmetry.space_group_name_H-M   'P 1'
#
loop_
_entity.id
_entity.type
_entity.pdbx_description
1 polymer ?
#
loop_
_entity_poly.entity_id
_entity_poly.type
_entity_poly.pdbx_seq_one_letter_code
_entity_poly.pdbx_strand_id
1 'polypeptide(L)' 'MIARLAGDVVERLPGAVVMDVRGVGYLVHVGPRLVGELS' A
#
# COMPACT_ATOMS: atom_id res chain seq x y z
N MET A 1 -0.28 15.47 8.78
CA MET A 1 -0.21 14.03 9.13
C MET A 1 -1.19 13.28 8.24
N ILE A 2 -0.79 12.14 7.66
CA ILE A 2 -1.65 11.36 6.75
C ILE A 2 -2.37 10.28 7.55
N ALA A 3 -3.70 10.29 7.55
CA ALA A 3 -4.52 9.31 8.27
C ALA A 3 -5.07 8.19 7.35
N ARG A 4 -5.16 8.44 6.04
CA ARG A 4 -5.70 7.50 5.05
C ARG A 4 -5.09 7.76 3.67
N LEU A 5 -4.86 6.67 2.93
CA LEU A 5 -4.56 6.69 1.50
C LEU A 5 -5.66 5.93 0.75
N ALA A 6 -5.98 6.39 -0.45
CA ALA A 6 -6.93 5.75 -1.35
C ALA A 6 -6.39 5.87 -2.77
N GLY A 7 -6.14 4.73 -3.40
CA GLY A 7 -5.46 4.60 -4.68
C GLY A 7 -5.24 3.13 -5.01
N ASP A 8 -4.50 2.88 -6.08
CA ASP A 8 -4.30 1.53 -6.60
C ASP A 8 -2.99 0.94 -6.06
N VAL A 9 -3.02 -0.34 -5.68
CA VAL A 9 -1.79 -1.07 -5.33
C VAL A 9 -1.07 -1.43 -6.63
N VAL A 10 0.10 -0.85 -6.85
CA VAL A 10 0.90 -1.08 -8.07
C VAL A 10 2.02 -2.11 -7.86
N GLU A 11 2.49 -2.27 -6.62
CA GLU A 11 3.52 -3.26 -6.27
C GLU A 11 3.30 -3.82 -4.86
N ARG A 12 3.58 -5.11 -4.68
CA ARG A 12 3.52 -5.80 -3.38
C ARG A 12 4.92 -6.26 -2.99
N LEU A 13 5.32 -5.91 -1.77
CA LEU A 13 6.61 -6.27 -1.19
C LEU A 13 6.40 -7.05 0.11
N PRO A 14 7.40 -7.80 0.58
CA PRO A 14 7.35 -8.39 1.91
C PRO A 14 7.15 -7.31 2.99
N GLY A 15 5.95 -7.25 3.58
CA GLY A 15 5.61 -6.31 4.67
C GLY A 15 5.30 -4.86 4.22
N ALA A 16 5.17 -4.61 2.92
CA ALA A 16 4.80 -3.29 2.40
C ALA A 16 4.05 -3.38 1.07
N VAL A 17 3.36 -2.30 0.72
CA VAL A 17 2.75 -2.11 -0.60
C VAL A 17 3.14 -0.74 -1.15
N VAL A 18 3.28 -0.65 -2.47
CA VAL A 18 3.37 0.64 -3.16
C VAL A 18 1.98 0.97 -3.68
N MET A 19 1.44 2.11 -3.26
CA MET A 19 0.17 2.64 -3.74
C MET A 19 0.40 3.82 -4.68
N ASP A 20 -0.17 3.77 -5.88
CA ASP A 20 -0.33 4.95 -6.71
C ASP A 20 -1.55 5.74 -6.21
N VAL A 21 -1.30 6.97 -5.77
CA VAL A 21 -2.34 7.95 -5.45
C VAL A 21 -2.16 9.15 -6.37
N ARG A 22 -2.92 9.16 -7.48
CA ARG A 22 -2.93 10.24 -8.49
C ARG A 22 -1.54 10.53 -9.09
N GLY A 23 -0.80 9.48 -9.44
CA GLY A 23 0.53 9.53 -10.04
C GLY A 23 1.66 9.66 -9.03
N VAL A 24 1.38 9.58 -7.72
CA VAL A 24 2.39 9.61 -6.66
C VAL A 24 2.48 8.23 -6.01
N GLY A 25 3.66 7.63 -6.05
CA GLY A 25 3.95 6.35 -5.40
C GLY A 25 4.20 6.51 -3.91
N TYR A 26 3.31 5.95 -3.09
CA TYR A 26 3.45 5.87 -1.64
C TYR A 26 3.88 4.47 -1.22
N LEU A 27 5.02 4.36 -0.54
CA LEU A 27 5.40 3.13 0.15
C LEU A 27 4.69 3.07 1.51
N VAL A 28 3.84 2.04 1.70
CA VAL A 28 3.05 1.85 2.90
C VAL A 28 3.44 0.54 3.56
N HIS A 29 3.99 0.62 4.78
CA HIS A 29 4.25 -0.56 5.59
C HIS A 29 2.94 -1.12 6.13
N VAL A 30 2.73 -2.42 5.94
CA VAL A 30 1.49 -3.11 6.33
C VAL A 30 1.82 -4.34 7.17
N GLY A 31 0.93 -4.68 8.09
CA GLY A 31 1.08 -5.88 8.91
C GLY A 31 1.01 -7.16 8.05
N PRO A 32 1.69 -8.24 8.48
CA PRO A 32 1.79 -9.49 7.70
C PRO A 32 0.44 -10.14 7.39
N ARG A 33 -0.60 -9.89 8.20
CA ARG A 33 -1.96 -10.37 7.96
C ARG A 33 -2.63 -9.69 6.76
N LEU A 34 -2.35 -8.41 6.54
CA LEU A 34 -3.02 -7.59 5.53
C LEU A 34 -2.51 -7.88 4.10
N VAL A 35 -1.24 -8.30 3.98
CA VAL A 35 -0.63 -8.64 2.68
C VAL A 35 -1.38 -9.79 1.99
N GLY A 36 -1.93 -10.74 2.75
CA GLY A 36 -2.74 -11.85 2.24
C GLY A 36 -4.19 -11.48 1.92
N GLU A 37 -4.77 -10.50 2.61
CA GLU A 37 -6.16 -10.06 2.44
C GLU A 37 -6.35 -9.10 1.24
N LEU A 38 -5.26 -8.51 0.74
CA LEU A 38 -5.28 -7.68 -0.46
C LEU A 38 -5.34 -8.49 -1.76
N SER A 39 -5.44 -9.83 -1.70
CA SER A 39 -5.47 -10.75 -2.86
C SER A 39 -6.66 -10.52 -3.79
#